data_AF-A0A150G5G0-F1
#
_entry.id   AF-A0A150G5G0-F1
#
_cell.length_a   1.000
_cell.length_b   1.000
_cell.length_c   1.000
_cell.angle_alpha   90.00
_cell.angle_beta   90.00
_cell.angle_gamma   90.00
#
_symmetry.space_group_name_H-M   'P 1'
#
loop_
_entity.id
_entity.type
_entity.pdbx_description
1 polymer ?
#
loop_
_entity_poly.entity_id
_entity_poly.type
_entity_poly.pdbx_seq_one_letter_code
_entity_poly.pdbx_strand_id
1 'polypeptide(L)' 'MVGSWMSVHDGFWGEWKGHTYPCSKYAYNEDKGAMELTAMPINSFQLRVEPIQPGNGDDTALNGIR' A
#
# COMPACT_ATOMS: atom_id res chain seq x y z
N MET A 1 9.51 14.55 4.70
CA MET A 1 8.05 14.55 4.97
C MET A 1 7.36 14.00 3.74
N VAL A 2 6.48 13.02 3.90
CA VAL A 2 5.58 12.57 2.81
C VAL A 2 4.66 13.75 2.51
N GLY A 3 4.70 14.27 1.28
CA GLY A 3 4.18 15.59 0.91
C GLY A 3 2.66 15.78 1.00
N SER A 4 1.91 14.69 1.02
CA SER A 4 0.47 14.59 1.29
C SER A 4 0.05 13.16 0.94
N TRP A 5 -1.14 12.74 1.36
CA TRP A 5 -1.77 11.56 0.79
C TRP A 5 -2.29 11.87 -0.61
N MET A 6 -2.08 10.95 -1.56
CA MET A 6 -2.61 11.07 -2.92
C MET A 6 -3.31 9.78 -3.33
N SER A 7 -4.50 9.90 -3.91
CA SER A 7 -5.14 8.83 -4.69
C SER A 7 -5.37 9.33 -6.11
N VAL A 8 -5.21 8.43 -7.09
CA VAL A 8 -5.46 8.75 -8.51
C VAL A 8 -6.90 8.45 -8.88
N HIS A 9 -7.48 7.40 -8.28
CA HIS A 9 -8.86 6.99 -8.46
C HIS A 9 -9.31 6.07 -7.32
N ASP A 10 -10.59 6.16 -6.96
CA ASP A 10 -11.23 5.36 -5.92
C ASP A 10 -12.44 4.65 -6.54
N GLY A 11 -12.54 3.33 -6.34
CA GLY A 11 -13.68 2.54 -6.81
C GLY A 11 -14.95 2.83 -5.99
N PHE A 12 -16.12 2.63 -6.60
CA PHE A 12 -17.41 2.83 -5.94
C PHE A 12 -17.73 1.81 -4.84
N TRP A 13 -17.07 0.65 -4.86
CA TRP A 13 -17.34 -0.48 -3.98
C TRP A 13 -16.10 -0.93 -3.21
N GLY A 14 -16.32 -1.53 -2.04
CA GLY A 14 -15.25 -1.96 -1.13
C GLY A 14 -14.93 -0.91 -0.07
N GLU A 15 -13.99 -1.25 0.81
CA GLU A 15 -13.56 -0.38 1.91
C GLU A 15 -12.06 -0.17 1.84
N TRP A 16 -11.63 1.09 1.93
CA TRP A 16 -10.25 1.44 2.17
C TRP A 16 -9.77 0.82 3.49
N LYS A 17 -8.65 0.10 3.43
CA LYS A 17 -8.01 -0.47 4.62
C LYS A 17 -7.02 0.53 5.21
N GLY A 18 -6.78 0.40 6.52
CA GLY A 18 -5.78 1.20 7.21
C GLY A 18 -4.39 1.01 6.61
N HIS A 19 -3.59 2.08 6.66
CA HIS A 19 -2.25 2.07 6.08
C HIS A 19 -1.33 1.08 6.82
N THR A 20 -0.49 0.41 6.05
CA THR A 20 0.63 -0.38 6.56
C THR A 20 1.94 0.26 6.10
N TYR A 21 2.99 0.13 6.90
CA TYR A 21 4.31 0.70 6.61
C TYR A 21 5.34 -0.43 6.42
N PRO A 22 5.33 -1.12 5.26
CA PRO A 22 6.21 -2.26 5.01
C PRO A 22 7.69 -1.85 5.06
N CYS A 23 7.99 -0.62 4.63
CA CYS A 23 9.29 0.00 4.81
C CYS A 23 9.17 0.96 6.00
N SER A 24 9.54 0.51 7.20
CA SER A 24 9.50 1.34 8.41
C SER A 24 10.74 1.17 9.28
N LYS A 25 11.05 2.22 10.05
CA LYS A 25 12.02 2.19 11.15
C LYS A 25 11.33 2.63 12.42
N TYR A 26 11.65 1.95 13.52
CA TYR A 26 11.21 2.31 14.85
C TYR A 26 12.37 2.94 15.60
N ALA A 27 12.16 4.11 16.18
CA ALA A 27 13.14 4.79 17.00
C ALA A 27 12.48 5.28 18.29
N TYR A 28 13.20 5.22 19.41
CA TYR A 28 12.72 5.78 20.66
C TYR A 28 12.85 7.30 20.61
N ASN A 29 11.76 8.00 20.93
CA ASN A 29 11.74 9.44 21.08
C ASN A 29 11.70 9.77 22.59
N GLU A 30 12.81 10.31 23.11
CA GLU A 30 12.96 10.65 24.52
C GLU A 30 11.98 11.73 24.98
N ASP A 31 11.68 12.71 24.13
CA ASP A 31 10.77 13.82 24.45
C ASP A 31 9.31 13.36 24.64
N LYS A 32 8.93 12.28 23.94
CA LYS A 32 7.58 11.71 24.01
C LYS A 32 7.50 10.47 24.90
N GLY A 33 8.63 9.98 25.39
CA GLY A 33 8.71 8.73 26.16
C GLY A 33 8.18 7.50 25.40
N ALA A 34 8.21 7.53 24.06
CA ALA A 34 7.51 6.56 23.22
C ALA A 34 8.32 6.14 21.99
N MET A 35 8.04 4.93 21.48
CA MET A 35 8.57 4.48 20.18
C MET A 35 7.82 5.18 19.05
N GLU A 36 8.55 5.82 18.14
CA GLU A 36 8.01 6.44 16.94
C GLU A 36 8.30 5.58 15.71
N LEU A 37 7.30 5.48 14.83
CA LEU A 37 7.43 4.87 13.52
C LEU A 37 7.77 5.94 12.49
N THR A 38 8.85 5.74 11.75
CA THR A 38 9.20 6.52 10.57
C THR A 38 9.01 5.66 9.31
N ALA A 39 8.08 6.05 8.45
CA ALA A 39 7.89 5.43 7.14
C ALA A 39 9.06 5.76 6.21
N MET A 40 9.56 4.75 5.51
CA MET A 40 10.66 4.88 4.54
C MET A 40 10.14 4.78 3.10
N PRO A 41 10.89 5.32 2.11
CA PRO A 41 10.52 5.22 0.71
C PRO A 41 10.38 3.77 0.23
N ILE A 42 9.37 3.52 -0.60
CA ILE A 42 9.17 2.26 -1.33
C ILE A 42 9.73 2.46 -2.74
N ASN A 43 10.53 1.51 -3.23
CA ASN A 43 11.20 1.60 -4.54
C ASN A 43 10.77 0.49 -5.52
N SER A 44 9.93 -0.44 -5.09
CA SER A 44 9.44 -1.55 -5.90
C SER A 44 8.07 -2.00 -5.42
N PHE A 45 7.30 -2.64 -6.31
CA PHE A 45 6.01 -3.26 -6.00
C PHE A 45 5.82 -4.52 -6.84
N GLN A 46 4.98 -5.43 -6.36
CA GLN A 46 4.50 -6.60 -7.09
C GLN A 46 2.97 -6.67 -7.04
N LEU A 47 2.37 -6.99 -8.19
CA LEU A 47 0.93 -7.11 -8.35
C LEU A 47 0.49 -8.56 -8.21
N ARG A 48 -0.68 -8.76 -7.58
CA ARG A 48 -1.41 -10.02 -7.62
C ARG A 48 -2.57 -9.87 -8.59
N VAL A 49 -2.55 -10.65 -9.66
CA VAL A 49 -3.60 -10.73 -10.68
C VAL A 49 -4.04 -12.17 -10.85
N GLU A 50 -5.22 -12.38 -11.42
CA GLU A 50 -5.67 -13.73 -11.79
C GLU A 50 -4.79 -14.31 -12.90
N PRO A 51 -4.64 -15.65 -12.96
CA PRO A 51 -4.01 -16.28 -14.11
C PRO A 51 -4.82 -16.02 -15.38
N ILE A 52 -4.16 -16.11 -16.54
CA ILE A 52 -4.81 -15.99 -17.85
C ILE A 52 -5.93 -17.04 -17.95
N GLN A 53 -7.17 -16.59 -18.17
CA GLN A 53 -8.30 -17.48 -18.38
C GLN A 53 -8.30 -18.04 -19.81
N PRO A 54 -8.68 -19.32 -20.03
CA PRO A 54 -8.84 -19.87 -21.37
C PRO A 54 -10.11 -19.30 -22.05
N GLY A 55 -9.98 -18.17 -22.74
CA GLY A 55 -11.08 -17.51 -23.47
C GLY A 55 -10.74 -16.07 -23.91
N ASN A 56 -11.70 -15.38 -24.55
CA ASN A 56 -11.58 -13.98 -25.01
C ASN A 56 -12.05 -12.94 -23.97
N GLY A 57 -12.02 -13.26 -22.67
CA GLY A 57 -12.47 -12.37 -21.60
C GLY A 57 -11.32 -11.60 -20.96
N ASP A 58 -11.38 -10.26 -20.99
CA ASP A 58 -10.46 -9.41 -20.23
C ASP A 58 -10.92 -9.32 -18.77
N ASP A 59 -10.52 -10.28 -17.94
CA ASP A 59 -10.80 -10.29 -16.49
C ASP A 59 -9.68 -9.64 -15.67
N THR A 60 -8.77 -8.91 -16.33
CA THR A 60 -7.57 -8.37 -15.66
C THR A 60 -7.93 -7.21 -14.73
N ALA A 61 -8.17 -7.52 -13.47
CA ALA A 61 -8.26 -6.59 -12.35
C ALA A 61 -7.19 -6.90 -11.29
N LEU A 62 -6.74 -5.87 -10.56
CA LEU A 62 -5.76 -6.01 -9.49
C LEU A 62 -6.40 -6.61 -8.24
N ASN A 63 -5.92 -7.76 -7.79
CA ASN A 63 -6.36 -8.44 -6.57
C ASN A 63 -5.47 -8.15 -5.36
N GLY A 64 -4.37 -7.41 -5.53
CA GLY A 64 -3.49 -6.99 -4.44
C GLY A 64 -2.15 -6.42 -4.91
N ILE A 65 -1.44 -5.79 -3.97
CA ILE A 65 -0.11 -5.21 -4.14
C ILE A 65 0.77 -5.57 -2.93
N ARG A 66 2.07 -5.79 -3.15
CA ARG A 66 3.08 -5.97 -2.08
C ARG A 66 4.42 -5.35 -2.44
#